data_AF-A0A920RYA8-F1
#
_entry.id   AF-A0A920RYA8-F1
#
_cell.length_a   1.000
_cell.length_b   1.000
_cell.length_c   1.000
_cell.angle_alpha   90.00
_cell.angle_beta   90.00
_cell.angle_gamma   90.00
#
_symmetry.space_group_name_H-M   'P 1'
#
loop_
_entity.id
_entity.type
_entity.pdbx_description
1 polymer ?
#
loop_
_entity_poly.entity_id
_entity_poly.type
_entity_poly.pdbx_seq_one_letter_code
_entity_poly.pdbx_strand_id
1 'polypeptide(L)'
;MIIGGLGNISGSSVDKCDTEDESLLIVLGGPAMLIGLGGGSASSLSSGMSTEDLDYASVQRGNAELERRAQEVINQCFSMPLMNLLMGIQYF
;
A
#
# COMPACT_ATOMS: atom_id res chain seq x y z
N MET A 1 -10.25 -15.75 1.70
CA MET A 1 -10.95 -14.49 2.05
C MET A 1 -10.90 -13.58 0.83
N ILE A 2 -12.00 -12.93 0.44
CA ILE A 2 -12.06 -12.05 -0.74
C ILE A 2 -12.58 -10.68 -0.29
N ILE A 3 -11.92 -9.61 -0.74
CA ILE A 3 -12.29 -8.21 -0.52
C ILE A 3 -12.20 -7.47 -1.86
N GLY A 4 -13.14 -6.55 -2.12
CA GLY A 4 -13.14 -5.70 -3.30
C GLY A 4 -13.92 -4.41 -3.07
N GLY A 5 -13.83 -3.45 -3.99
CA GLY A 5 -14.49 -2.15 -3.90
C GLY A 5 -14.45 -1.36 -5.21
N LEU A 6 -15.13 -0.22 -5.23
CA LEU A 6 -15.14 0.74 -6.34
C LEU A 6 -14.72 2.11 -5.83
N GLY A 7 -14.05 2.89 -6.68
CA GLY A 7 -13.63 4.26 -6.41
C GLY A 7 -13.72 5.11 -7.67
N ASN A 8 -13.55 6.43 -7.50
CA ASN A 8 -13.53 7.38 -8.60
C ASN A 8 -12.12 7.91 -8.83
N ILE A 9 -11.80 8.20 -10.09
CA ILE A 9 -10.54 8.83 -10.49
C ILE A 9 -10.80 9.84 -11.61
N SER A 10 -10.04 10.94 -11.62
CA SER A 10 -10.04 11.86 -12.77
C SER A 10 -9.42 11.19 -13.98
N GLY A 11 -9.96 11.43 -15.18
CA GLY A 11 -9.39 10.90 -16.42
C GLY A 11 -7.92 11.30 -16.64
N SER A 12 -7.50 12.45 -16.11
CA SER A 12 -6.12 12.95 -16.17
C SER A 12 -5.14 12.20 -15.26
N SER A 13 -5.63 11.32 -14.39
CA SER A 13 -4.83 10.65 -13.34
C SER A 13 -4.84 9.13 -13.46
N VAL A 14 -5.39 8.59 -14.56
CA VAL A 14 -5.46 7.15 -14.81
C VAL A 14 -4.08 6.56 -15.07
N ASP A 15 -3.29 7.25 -15.88
CA ASP A 15 -1.92 6.83 -16.21
C ASP A 15 -0.92 7.39 -15.18
N LYS A 16 0.07 6.57 -14.83
CA LYS A 16 1.20 7.01 -14.00
C LYS A 16 2.09 7.94 -14.82
N CYS A 17 2.61 8.99 -14.19
CA CYS A 17 3.62 9.83 -14.82
C CYS A 17 4.97 9.11 -14.83
N ASP A 18 5.83 9.47 -15.79
CA ASP A 18 7.21 9.02 -15.78
C ASP A 18 7.93 9.55 -14.54
N THR A 19 8.82 8.74 -13.99
CA THR A 19 9.65 9.14 -12.85
C THR A 19 10.89 9.83 -13.41
N GLU A 20 11.05 11.12 -13.10
CA GLU A 20 12.23 11.89 -13.47
C GLU A 20 13.41 11.58 -12.54
N ASP A 21 14.64 11.81 -13.02
CA ASP A 21 15.82 11.79 -12.14
C ASP A 21 15.62 12.79 -10.98
N GLU A 22 16.15 12.45 -9.79
CA GLU A 22 15.95 13.20 -8.53
C GLU A 22 14.54 13.15 -7.91
N SER A 23 13.62 12.36 -8.48
CA SER A 23 12.30 12.13 -7.86
C SER A 23 12.42 11.54 -6.45
N LEU A 24 11.66 12.10 -5.50
CA LEU A 24 11.65 11.62 -4.12
C LEU A 24 10.85 10.32 -3.99
N LEU A 25 11.44 9.31 -3.36
CA LEU A 25 10.75 8.09 -2.93
C LEU A 25 10.29 8.26 -1.49
N ILE A 26 8.97 8.25 -1.29
CA ILE A 26 8.34 8.51 0.01
C ILE A 26 7.52 7.31 0.44
N VAL A 27 7.68 6.90 1.70
CA VAL A 27 6.78 5.96 2.37
C VAL A 27 5.73 6.76 3.12
N LEU A 28 4.48 6.71 2.66
CA LEU A 28 3.35 7.34 3.32
C LEU A 28 2.60 6.29 4.16
N GLY A 29 2.55 6.50 5.48
CA GLY A 29 1.84 5.60 6.38
C GLY A 29 2.38 5.64 7.80
N GLY A 30 2.13 4.57 8.54
CA GLY A 30 2.62 4.40 9.90
C GLY A 30 4.00 3.74 9.96
N PRO A 31 4.62 3.73 11.14
CA PRO A 31 5.91 3.07 11.34
C PRO A 31 5.80 1.56 11.07
N ALA A 32 6.79 1.02 10.38
CA ALA A 32 6.90 -0.40 10.12
C ALA A 32 7.21 -1.18 11.40
N MET A 33 6.78 -2.43 11.44
CA MET A 33 7.04 -3.40 12.51
C MET A 33 7.39 -4.75 11.86
N LEU A 34 8.02 -5.66 12.62
CA LEU A 34 8.29 -7.02 12.16
C LEU A 34 6.98 -7.84 12.15
N ILE A 35 6.15 -7.59 11.14
CA ILE A 35 4.85 -8.23 10.94
C ILE A 35 4.85 -8.80 9.52
N GLY A 36 4.32 -10.01 9.33
CA GLY A 36 4.15 -10.56 7.98
C GLY A 36 5.45 -10.94 7.26
N LEU A 37 6.57 -11.12 7.98
CA LEU A 37 7.87 -11.38 7.36
C LEU A 37 7.82 -12.65 6.51
N GLY A 38 8.19 -12.54 5.23
CA GLY A 38 8.16 -13.66 4.30
C GLY A 38 6.74 -14.09 3.88
N GLY A 39 5.70 -13.30 4.15
CA GLY A 39 4.31 -13.65 3.82
C GLY A 39 4.07 -13.99 2.34
N GLY A 40 4.80 -13.37 1.41
CA GLY A 40 4.74 -13.72 -0.01
C GLY A 40 5.26 -15.13 -0.32
N SER A 41 6.34 -15.56 0.35
CA SER A 41 6.88 -16.91 0.21
C SER A 41 6.05 -17.93 1.00
N ALA A 42 5.63 -17.58 2.21
CA ALA A 42 4.82 -18.43 3.07
C ALA A 42 3.44 -18.74 2.46
N SER A 43 2.81 -17.77 1.79
CA SER A 43 1.52 -17.98 1.10
C SER A 43 1.61 -18.89 -0.13
N SER A 44 2.82 -19.22 -0.59
CA SER A 44 3.07 -20.13 -1.70
C SER A 44 3.32 -21.59 -1.27
N LEU A 45 3.36 -21.87 0.04
CA LEU A 45 3.52 -23.22 0.58
C LEU A 45 2.16 -23.92 0.72
N SER A 46 2.12 -25.24 0.47
CA SER A 46 0.93 -26.05 0.73
C SER A 46 0.63 -26.11 2.23
N SER A 47 -0.60 -25.79 2.61
CA SER A 47 -1.07 -25.76 4.00
C SER A 47 -0.72 -27.05 4.75
N GLY A 48 -0.07 -26.94 5.91
CA GLY A 48 0.25 -28.08 6.80
C GLY A 48 1.74 -28.43 6.94
N MET A 49 2.64 -27.74 6.21
CA MET A 49 4.10 -27.84 6.41
C MET A 49 4.69 -26.64 7.19
N SER A 50 3.84 -25.81 7.81
CA SER A 50 4.28 -24.62 8.56
C SER A 50 4.92 -24.99 9.88
N THR A 51 6.04 -24.34 10.19
CA THR A 51 6.64 -24.30 11.53
C THR A 51 5.93 -23.25 12.39
N GLU A 52 6.00 -23.34 13.72
CA GLU A 52 5.39 -22.35 14.63
C GLU A 52 5.83 -20.91 14.31
N ASP A 53 7.09 -20.72 13.90
CA ASP A 53 7.62 -19.42 13.46
C ASP A 53 6.90 -18.85 12.23
N LEU A 54 6.52 -19.70 11.27
CA LEU A 54 5.76 -19.29 10.08
C LEU A 54 4.31 -18.95 10.44
N ASP A 55 3.73 -19.62 11.43
CA ASP A 55 2.39 -19.32 11.92
C ASP A 55 2.37 -17.97 12.64
N TYR A 56 3.36 -17.64 13.47
CA TYR A 56 3.50 -16.30 14.06
C TYR A 56 3.72 -15.22 12.99
N ALA A 57 4.55 -15.50 11.98
CA ALA A 57 4.79 -14.57 10.88
C ALA A 57 3.53 -14.34 10.02
N SER A 58 2.56 -15.25 10.03
CA SER A 58 1.31 -15.12 9.27
C SER A 58 0.27 -14.18 9.90
N VAL A 59 0.44 -13.81 11.18
CA VAL A 59 -0.49 -12.94 11.89
C VAL A 59 -0.38 -11.51 11.38
N GLN A 60 -1.48 -10.99 10.86
CA GLN A 60 -1.57 -9.63 10.32
C GLN A 60 -2.18 -8.64 11.31
N ARG A 61 -1.83 -7.36 11.16
CA ARG A 61 -2.34 -6.26 11.99
C ARG A 61 -2.88 -5.12 11.12
N GLY A 62 -4.19 -4.91 11.17
CA GLY A 62 -4.84 -3.78 10.49
C GLY A 62 -4.97 -2.54 11.38
N ASN A 63 -4.79 -1.34 10.80
CA ASN A 63 -5.11 -0.07 11.43
C ASN A 63 -5.83 0.84 10.42
N ALA A 64 -7.16 0.72 10.36
CA ALA A 64 -7.99 1.43 9.37
C ALA A 64 -7.99 2.97 9.56
N GLU A 65 -7.70 3.46 10.76
CA GLU A 65 -7.65 4.90 11.03
C GLU A 65 -6.42 5.55 10.40
N LEU A 66 -5.27 4.87 10.51
CA LEU A 66 -4.03 5.29 9.87
C LEU A 66 -4.16 5.27 8.34
N GLU A 67 -4.78 4.22 7.79
CA GLU A 67 -5.08 4.13 6.36
C GLU A 67 -6.02 5.26 5.91
N ARG A 68 -7.04 5.61 6.72
CA ARG A 68 -7.90 6.77 6.45
C ARG A 68 -7.09 8.07 6.39
N ARG A 69 -6.16 8.31 7.32
CA ARG A 69 -5.31 9.52 7.29
C ARG A 69 -4.44 9.58 6.05
N ALA A 70 -3.86 8.46 5.63
CA ALA A 70 -3.09 8.38 4.39
C ALA A 70 -3.98 8.66 3.17
N GLN A 71 -5.20 8.12 3.15
CA GLN A 71 -6.18 8.38 2.09
C GLN A 71 -6.53 9.88 2.00
N GLU A 72 -6.66 10.58 3.11
CA GLU A 72 -6.91 12.04 3.08
C GLU A 72 -5.75 12.82 2.45
N VAL A 73 -4.49 12.42 2.70
CA VAL A 73 -3.33 13.03 2.02
C VAL A 73 -3.43 12.81 0.51
N ILE A 74 -3.77 11.60 0.08
CA ILE A 74 -3.93 11.25 -1.33
C ILE A 74 -5.07 12.06 -1.97
N ASN A 75 -6.21 12.17 -1.30
CA ASN A 75 -7.33 12.99 -1.75
C ASN A 75 -6.93 14.46 -1.95
N GLN A 76 -6.12 15.02 -1.05
CA GLN A 76 -5.62 16.39 -1.17
C GLN A 76 -4.63 16.54 -2.33
N CYS A 77 -3.75 15.57 -2.57
CA CYS A 77 -2.85 15.62 -3.73
C CYS A 77 -3.63 15.62 -5.05
N PHE A 78 -4.71 14.85 -5.15
CA PHE A 78 -5.55 14.80 -6.36
C PHE A 78 -6.50 16.00 -6.51
N SER A 79 -6.81 16.74 -5.45
CA SER A 79 -7.67 17.92 -5.51
C SER A 79 -6.95 19.18 -6.00
N MET A 80 -5.61 19.17 -6.06
CA MET A 80 -4.78 20.31 -6.44
C MET A 80 -4.55 20.37 -7.97
N PRO A 81 -5.04 21.41 -8.67
CA PRO A 81 -5.07 21.44 -10.13
C PRO A 81 -3.75 21.78 -10.85
N LEU A 82 -2.65 22.13 -10.15
CA LEU A 82 -1.43 22.64 -10.80
C LEU A 82 -0.09 22.06 -10.29
N MET A 83 -0.12 21.14 -9.34
CA MET A 83 1.07 20.42 -8.87
C MET A 83 0.63 19.00 -8.58
N ASN A 84 0.68 18.14 -9.60
CA ASN A 84 0.55 16.71 -9.34
C ASN A 84 1.87 16.26 -8.71
N LEU A 85 2.01 16.53 -7.40
CA LEU A 85 3.18 16.18 -6.59
C LEU A 85 3.38 14.65 -6.55
N LEU A 86 2.31 13.90 -6.82
CA LEU A 86 2.31 12.46 -6.97
C LEU A 86 2.51 12.07 -8.45
N MET A 87 3.74 11.68 -8.79
CA MET A 87 4.06 11.04 -10.08
C MET A 87 3.53 9.61 -10.16
N GLY A 88 3.47 8.92 -9.02
CA GLY A 88 2.89 7.58 -8.91
C GLY A 88 2.74 7.15 -7.46
N ILE A 89 1.75 6.30 -7.20
CA ILE A 89 1.53 5.65 -5.90
C ILE A 89 1.29 4.16 -6.09
N GLN A 90 1.77 3.35 -5.15
CA GLN A 90 1.54 1.92 -5.10
C GLN A 90 1.21 1.53 -3.67
N TYR A 91 0.06 0.88 -3.47
CA TYR A 91 -0.29 0.27 -2.19
C TYR A 91 0.42 -1.08 -2.07
N PHE A 92 0.91 -1.37 -0.87
CA PHE A 92 1.56 -2.63 -0.48
C PHE A 92 0.74 -3.30 0.63
#